data_AF-A0A497AXP9-F1
#
_entry.id   AF-A0A497AXP9-F1
#
_cell.length_a   1.000
_cell.length_b   1.000
_cell.length_c   1.000
_cell.angle_alpha   90.00
_cell.angle_beta   90.00
_cell.angle_gamma   90.00
#
_symmetry.space_group_name_H-M   'P 1'
#
loop_
_entity.id
_entity.type
_entity.pdbx_description
1 polymer ?
#
loop_
_entity_poly.entity_id
_entity_poly.type
_entity_poly.pdbx_seq_one_letter_code
_entity_poly.pdbx_strand_id
1 'polypeptide(L)'
;MKFYKTKAKCPECGLIFKYALSEEDMEDELGEEVFCPRCGEPAKYKPYVPCTEQEYHRILEEYDELEEMYEFEEPDLEEWEPEELEEGEEEW
;
A
#
# COMPACT_ATOMS: atom_id res chain seq x y z
N MET A 1 -24.70 -3.13 -6.87
CA MET A 1 -23.83 -1.95 -6.87
C MET A 1 -23.18 -1.77 -8.24
N LYS A 2 -22.73 -0.56 -8.57
CA LYS A 2 -21.78 -0.35 -9.67
C LYS A 2 -20.38 -0.25 -9.11
N PHE A 3 -19.41 -0.74 -9.88
CA PHE A 3 -18.01 -0.71 -9.50
C PHE A 3 -17.21 -0.04 -10.62
N TYR A 4 -16.15 0.63 -10.21
CA TYR A 4 -15.29 1.36 -11.11
C TYR A 4 -13.84 0.96 -10.87
N LYS A 5 -13.05 0.93 -11.94
CA LYS A 5 -11.61 0.70 -11.88
C LYS A 5 -10.86 1.81 -12.58
N THR A 6 -9.64 2.03 -12.14
CA THR A 6 -8.68 2.91 -12.79
C THR A 6 -7.29 2.30 -12.79
N LYS A 7 -6.41 2.90 -13.58
CA LYS A 7 -4.97 2.63 -13.57
C LYS A 7 -4.28 3.87 -13.04
N ALA A 8 -3.52 3.70 -11.96
CA ALA A 8 -2.77 4.75 -11.30
C ALA A 8 -1.26 4.58 -11.53
N LYS A 9 -0.57 5.71 -11.47
CA LYS A 9 0.89 5.77 -11.46
C LYS A 9 1.33 6.74 -10.37
N CYS A 10 2.14 6.25 -9.43
CA CYS A 10 2.79 7.10 -8.46
C CYS A 10 3.87 7.96 -9.15
N PRO A 11 3.85 9.29 -8.97
CA PRO A 11 4.91 10.16 -9.49
C PRO A 11 6.24 10.00 -8.74
N GLU A 12 6.19 9.62 -7.46
CA GLU A 12 7.37 9.55 -6.58
C GLU A 12 8.16 8.26 -6.81
N CYS A 13 7.55 7.09 -6.56
CA CYS A 13 8.22 5.81 -6.72
C CYS A 13 8.09 5.21 -8.14
N GLY A 14 7.26 5.81 -9.00
CA GLY A 14 7.04 5.36 -10.37
C GLY A 14 6.16 4.11 -10.51
N LEU A 15 5.66 3.53 -9.41
CA LEU A 15 4.84 2.32 -9.41
C LEU A 15 3.56 2.52 -10.21
N ILE A 16 3.21 1.53 -11.01
CA ILE A 16 1.99 1.50 -11.80
C ILE A 16 1.12 0.37 -11.27
N PHE A 17 -0.08 0.70 -10.78
CA PHE A 17 -0.99 -0.25 -10.15
C PHE A 17 -2.43 -0.01 -10.62
N LYS A 18 -3.31 -0.98 -10.35
CA LYS A 18 -4.76 -0.83 -10.56
C LYS A 18 -5.42 -0.48 -9.25
N TYR A 19 -6.47 0.30 -9.33
CA TYR A 19 -7.28 0.67 -8.17
C TYR A 19 -8.75 0.54 -8.53
N ALA A 20 -9.58 0.12 -7.59
CA ALA A 20 -11.01 -0.06 -7.81
C ALA A 20 -11.80 0.41 -6.60
N LEU A 21 -13.00 0.92 -6.86
CA LEU A 21 -13.89 1.49 -5.85
C LEU A 21 -15.35 1.31 -6.23
N SER A 22 -16.25 1.33 -5.25
CA SER A 22 -17.68 1.23 -5.47
C SER A 22 -18.30 2.58 -5.84
N GLU A 23 -19.53 2.58 -6.35
CA GLU A 23 -20.27 3.83 -6.58
C GLU A 23 -20.44 4.65 -5.30
N GLU A 24 -20.60 3.99 -4.14
CA GLU A 24 -20.72 4.65 -2.83
C GLU A 24 -19.41 5.34 -2.45
N ASP A 25 -18.27 4.66 -2.64
CA ASP A 25 -16.94 5.25 -2.41
C ASP A 25 -16.61 6.40 -3.37
N MET A 26 -17.28 6.49 -4.53
CA MET A 26 -17.09 7.62 -5.46
C MET A 26 -17.90 8.86 -5.01
N GLU A 27 -18.99 8.66 -4.28
CA GLU A 27 -19.87 9.73 -3.80
C GLU A 27 -19.39 10.31 -2.46
N ASP A 28 -18.78 9.49 -1.60
CA ASP A 28 -17.97 9.94 -0.47
C ASP A 28 -16.59 10.37 -0.99
N GLU A 29 -16.03 11.48 -0.51
CA GLU A 29 -14.80 12.16 -0.99
C GLU A 29 -13.55 11.26 -1.12
N LEU A 30 -13.62 10.00 -0.68
CA LEU A 30 -12.64 8.92 -0.88
C LEU A 30 -12.40 8.59 -2.37
N GLY A 31 -13.37 8.84 -3.25
CA GLY A 31 -13.23 8.64 -4.70
C GLY A 31 -12.31 9.64 -5.40
N GLU A 32 -11.93 10.72 -4.72
CA GLU A 32 -11.14 11.79 -5.31
C GLU A 32 -9.62 11.56 -5.20
N GLU A 33 -9.19 10.67 -4.29
CA GLU A 33 -7.76 10.46 -3.98
C GLU A 33 -7.37 8.97 -4.05
N VAL A 34 -6.33 8.68 -4.83
CA VAL A 34 -5.74 7.33 -4.93
C VAL A 34 -4.34 7.37 -4.34
N PHE A 35 -4.10 6.57 -3.31
CA PHE A 35 -2.79 6.49 -2.66
C PHE A 35 -1.94 5.36 -3.26
N CYS A 36 -0.62 5.52 -3.20
CA CYS A 36 0.30 4.51 -3.67
C CYS A 36 0.55 3.45 -2.59
N PRO A 37 0.38 2.15 -2.88
CA PRO A 37 0.56 1.08 -1.89
C PRO A 37 2.02 0.90 -1.44
N ARG A 38 2.98 1.58 -2.10
CA ARG A 38 4.41 1.48 -1.76
C ARG A 38 4.90 2.59 -0.84
N CYS A 39 4.42 3.81 -1.05
CA CYS A 39 5.00 5.00 -0.40
C CYS A 39 3.96 5.90 0.24
N GLY A 40 2.67 5.53 0.20
CA GLY A 40 1.57 6.32 0.76
C GLY A 40 1.25 7.62 0.02
N GLU A 41 2.11 8.09 -0.88
CA GLU A 41 1.92 9.35 -1.61
C GLU A 41 0.78 9.29 -2.65
N PRO A 42 0.12 10.43 -2.94
CA PRO A 42 -0.98 10.49 -3.91
C PRO A 42 -0.52 10.18 -5.33
N ALA A 43 -1.22 9.24 -5.97
CA ALA A 43 -0.92 8.75 -7.31
C ALA A 43 -1.75 9.46 -8.38
N LYS A 44 -1.19 9.60 -9.58
CA LYS A 44 -1.92 10.10 -10.75
C LYS A 44 -2.68 8.95 -11.38
N TYR A 45 -4.00 9.05 -11.43
CA TYR A 45 -4.88 8.04 -12.00
C TYR A 45 -5.54 8.50 -13.30
N LYS A 46 -5.99 7.54 -14.10
CA LYS A 46 -6.80 7.78 -15.30
C LYS A 46 -8.28 7.90 -14.95
N PRO A 47 -9.13 8.43 -15.84
CA PRO A 47 -10.57 8.41 -15.62
C PRO A 47 -11.06 7.00 -15.28
N TYR A 48 -11.92 6.90 -14.27
CA TYR A 48 -12.54 5.65 -13.87
C TYR A 48 -13.39 5.07 -14.99
N VAL A 49 -13.35 3.76 -15.14
CA VAL A 49 -14.19 3.01 -16.07
C VAL A 49 -15.00 1.97 -15.31
N PRO A 50 -16.25 1.70 -15.70
CA PRO A 50 -17.07 0.70 -15.04
C PRO A 50 -16.44 -0.69 -15.19
N CYS A 51 -16.50 -1.49 -14.13
CA CYS A 51 -16.04 -2.87 -14.09
C CYS A 51 -17.06 -3.80 -13.44
N THR A 52 -16.82 -5.11 -13.53
CA THR A 52 -17.64 -6.11 -12.83
C THR A 52 -17.22 -6.22 -11.37
N GLU A 53 -18.13 -6.70 -10.52
CA GLU A 53 -17.85 -7.01 -9.11
C GLU A 53 -16.63 -7.94 -8.94
N GLN A 54 -16.52 -8.96 -9.80
CA GLN A 54 -15.38 -9.87 -9.79
C GLN A 54 -14.05 -9.17 -10.09
N GLU A 55 -14.04 -8.19 -11.01
CA GLU A 55 -12.84 -7.40 -11.28
C GLU A 55 -12.51 -6.45 -10.13
N TYR A 56 -13.53 -5.87 -9.50
CA TYR A 56 -13.37 -5.02 -8.32
C TYR A 56 -12.66 -5.77 -7.19
N HIS A 57 -13.18 -6.94 -6.78
CA HIS A 57 -12.57 -7.75 -5.73
C HIS A 57 -11.14 -8.14 -6.07
N ARG A 58 -10.90 -8.60 -7.31
CA ARG A 58 -9.56 -8.97 -7.75
C ARG A 58 -8.56 -7.80 -7.69
N ILE A 59 -9.00 -6.58 -8.00
CA ILE A 59 -8.13 -5.40 -7.95
C ILE A 59 -7.83 -5.01 -6.50
N LEU A 60 -8.80 -5.16 -5.59
CA LEU A 60 -8.57 -4.94 -4.17
C LEU A 60 -7.58 -5.95 -3.60
N GLU A 61 -7.75 -7.24 -3.93
CA GLU A 61 -6.78 -8.29 -3.55
C GLU A 61 -5.37 -7.96 -4.08
N GLU A 62 -5.24 -7.59 -5.37
CA GLU A 62 -3.95 -7.20 -5.96
C GLU A 62 -3.34 -5.96 -5.29
N TYR A 63 -4.16 -5.05 -4.78
CA TYR A 63 -3.70 -3.85 -4.08
C TYR A 63 -3.20 -4.18 -2.67
N ASP A 64 -3.95 -4.99 -1.92
CA ASP A 64 -3.60 -5.47 -0.58
C ASP A 64 -2.30 -6.29 -0.60
N GLU A 65 -2.14 -7.19 -1.58
CA GLU A 65 -0.90 -7.94 -1.79
C GLU A 65 0.30 -7.03 -2.08
N LEU A 66 0.10 -5.90 -2.76
CA LEU A 66 1.16 -4.93 -3.01
C LEU A 66 1.52 -4.16 -1.73
N GLU A 67 0.53 -3.79 -0.92
CA GLU A 67 0.76 -3.12 0.35
C GLU A 67 1.54 -4.02 1.31
N GLU A 68 1.12 -5.27 1.49
CA GLU A 68 1.82 -6.26 2.33
C GLU A 68 3.28 -6.47 1.86
N MET A 69 3.49 -6.56 0.55
CA MET A 69 4.83 -6.74 -0.03
C MET A 69 5.77 -5.56 0.28
N TYR A 70 5.25 -4.33 0.34
CA TYR A 70 6.06 -3.14 0.60
C TYR A 70 6.13 -2.76 2.08
N GLU A 71 5.12 -3.09 2.88
CA GLU A 71 5.16 -2.97 4.34
C GLU A 71 6.25 -3.88 4.93
N PHE A 72 6.43 -5.08 4.38
CA PHE A 72 7.52 -5.98 4.77
C PHE A 72 8.93 -5.50 4.34
N GLU A 73 9.03 -4.53 3.44
CA GLU A 73 10.30 -3.96 2.95
C GLU A 73 10.72 -2.70 3.73
N GLU A 74 9.95 -2.24 4.73
CA GLU A 74 10.49 -1.33 5.74
C GLU A 74 11.51 -2.09 6.59
N PRO A 75 12.81 -1.73 6.54
CA PRO A 75 13.81 -2.40 7.36
C PRO A 75 13.46 -2.18 8.83
N ASP A 76 13.25 -3.29 9.53
CA ASP A 76 13.24 -3.42 10.97
C ASP A 76 14.31 -2.50 11.59
N LEU A 77 13.86 -1.31 12.01
CA LEU A 77 14.67 -0.26 12.62
C LEU A 77 14.18 -0.08 14.05
N GLU A 78 14.13 -1.15 14.86
CA GLU A 78 14.32 -1.11 16.34
C GLU A 78 14.13 -2.49 17.01
N GLU A 79 14.96 -3.48 16.70
CA GLU A 79 15.28 -4.53 17.68
C GLU A 79 16.77 -4.88 17.65
N TRP A 80 17.61 -3.92 18.06
CA TRP A 80 18.97 -4.23 18.51
C TRP A 80 19.26 -3.41 19.76
N GLU A 81 18.62 -3.80 20.88
CA GLU A 81 19.19 -3.51 22.20
C GLU A 81 20.50 -4.31 22.28
N PRO A 82 21.68 -3.69 22.31
CA PRO A 82 22.90 -4.44 22.55
C PRO A 82 22.83 -5.01 23.97
N GLU A 83 22.72 -6.33 24.11
CA GLU A 83 23.02 -7.00 25.37
C GLU A 83 24.45 -6.60 25.78
N GLU A 84 24.56 -5.75 26.81
CA GLU A 84 25.85 -5.44 27.44
C GLU A 84 26.43 -6.73 28.03
N LEU A 85 27.32 -7.36 27.26
CA LEU A 85 28.29 -8.34 27.73
C LEU A 85 29.21 -7.66 28.75
N GLU A 86 28.83 -7.67 30.03
CA GLU A 86 29.78 -7.38 31.12
C GLU A 86 30.67 -8.62 31.30
N GLU A 87 31.79 -8.58 30.57
CA GLU A 87 32.91 -9.51 30.69
C GLU A 87 33.37 -9.59 32.16
N GLY A 88 33.53 -10.83 32.64
CA GLY A 88 33.95 -11.08 34.01
C GLY A 88 35.32 -10.47 34.33
N GLU A 89 35.40 -9.83 35.48
CA GLU A 89 36.66 -9.70 36.22
C GLU A 89 36.69 -10.81 37.29
N GLU A 90 37.30 -11.93 36.91
CA GLU A 90 37.83 -12.92 37.83
C GLU A 90 39.28 -12.54 38.17
N GLU A 91 39.68 -12.84 39.41
CA GLU A 91 41.05 -12.81 39.98
C GLU A 91 41.54 -11.43 40.49
N TRP A 92 41.94 -11.21 41.75
CA TRP A 92 42.68 -12.02 42.74
C TRP A 92 42.39 -11.60 44.19
#